data_AF-A0A6N9NNP3-F1
#
_entry.id   AF-A0A6N9NNP3-F1
#
_cell.length_a   1.000
_cell.length_b   1.000
_cell.length_c   1.000
_cell.angle_alpha   90.00
_cell.angle_beta   90.00
_cell.angle_gamma   90.00
#
_symmetry.space_group_name_H-M   'P 1'
#
loop_
_entity.id
_entity.type
_entity.pdbx_description
1 polymer ?
#
loop_
_entity_poly.entity_id
_entity_poly.type
_entity_poly.pdbx_seq_one_letter_code
_entity_poly.pdbx_strand_id
1 'polypeptide(L)' 'MYPNPTRDEFTVEIANQLITNNKVEPQVYNFLGEEIPLSIDFKAANKFYIDLQDQSEGIYFITFKYNDKVVTKKVSLIK' A
#
# COMPACT_ATOMS: atom_id res chain seq x y z
N MET A 1 17.00 0.09 -0.89
CA MET A 1 15.67 -0.53 -0.97
C MET A 1 14.69 0.52 -1.49
N TYR A 2 14.35 0.45 -2.77
CA TYR A 2 13.50 1.42 -3.49
C TYR A 2 12.35 0.64 -4.13
N PRO A 3 11.08 1.03 -4.01
CA PRO A 3 10.09 0.60 -4.97
C PRO A 3 10.22 1.46 -6.22
N ASN A 4 10.40 0.81 -7.37
CA ASN A 4 10.38 1.41 -8.70
C ASN A 4 8.95 1.27 -9.25
N PRO A 5 8.12 2.33 -9.30
CA PRO A 5 6.81 2.28 -9.90
C PRO A 5 6.99 2.50 -11.40
N THR A 6 6.98 1.42 -12.18
CA THR A 6 7.04 1.49 -13.65
C THR A 6 5.75 0.95 -14.30
N ARG A 7 4.72 0.65 -13.49
CA ARG A 7 3.39 0.23 -13.94
C ARG A 7 2.34 0.73 -12.95
N ASP A 8 1.12 0.90 -13.42
CA ASP A 8 -0.11 1.32 -12.69
C ASP A 8 -0.48 0.43 -11.47
N GLU A 9 0.38 -0.54 -11.16
CA GLU A 9 0.20 -1.61 -10.21
C GLU A 9 1.47 -1.69 -9.36
N PHE A 10 1.34 -1.60 -8.04
CA PHE A 10 2.47 -1.87 -7.15
C PHE A 10 2.15 -2.96 -6.15
N THR A 11 3.13 -3.85 -5.99
CA THR A 11 3.09 -4.89 -4.97
C THR A 11 3.71 -4.35 -3.69
N VAL A 12 2.95 -4.37 -2.60
CA VAL A 12 3.50 -4.12 -1.27
C VAL A 12 3.80 -5.47 -0.64
N GLU A 13 5.09 -5.74 -0.45
CA GLU A 13 5.55 -6.90 0.32
C GLU A 13 5.86 -6.47 1.75
N ILE A 14 5.15 -7.09 2.69
CA ILE A 14 5.40 -6.96 4.11
C ILE A 14 6.27 -8.13 4.55
N ALA A 15 7.25 -7.88 5.41
CA ALA A 15 8.08 -8.94 5.97
C ALA A 15 7.20 -9.92 6.78
N ASN A 16 7.31 -11.23 6.54
CA ASN A 16 6.52 -12.30 7.19
C ASN A 16 6.43 -12.18 8.72
N GLN A 17 7.46 -11.60 9.34
CA GLN A 17 7.56 -11.34 10.78
C GLN A 17 6.45 -10.41 11.30
N LEU A 18 5.88 -9.59 10.43
CA LEU A 18 4.87 -8.58 10.74
C LEU A 18 3.43 -9.08 10.49
N ILE A 19 3.23 -10.37 10.19
CA ILE A 19 1.91 -10.93 9.85
C ILE A 19 1.50 -12.05 10.82
N THR A 20 2.39 -12.38 11.75
CA THR A 20 2.30 -13.59 12.56
C THR A 20 1.07 -13.70 13.45
N ASN A 21 0.27 -12.64 13.67
CA ASN A 21 -1.00 -12.73 14.43
C ASN A 21 -2.03 -11.61 14.15
N ASN A 22 -1.75 -10.65 13.27
CA ASN A 22 -2.59 -9.46 13.10
C ASN A 22 -3.04 -9.32 11.65
N LYS A 23 -4.35 -9.10 11.46
CA LYS A 23 -4.94 -8.73 10.17
C LYS A 23 -4.39 -7.36 9.80
N VAL A 24 -3.45 -7.32 8.84
CA VAL A 24 -2.92 -6.06 8.33
C VAL A 24 -3.94 -5.51 7.34
N GLU A 25 -4.56 -4.39 7.69
CA GLU A 25 -5.49 -3.66 6.82
C GLU A 25 -4.76 -2.41 6.29
N PRO A 26 -4.22 -2.45 5.06
CA PRO A 26 -3.62 -1.27 4.46
C PRO A 26 -4.68 -0.26 4.06
N GLN A 27 -4.42 1.00 4.36
CA GLN A 27 -5.20 2.16 3.93
C GLN A 27 -4.34 2.99 2.97
N VAL A 28 -4.96 3.53 1.93
CA VAL A 28 -4.27 4.38 0.96
C VAL A 28 -4.92 5.75 0.97
N TYR A 29 -4.08 6.77 1.01
CA TYR A 29 -4.50 8.16 0.98
C TYR A 29 -3.82 8.88 -0.18
N ASN A 30 -4.51 9.81 -0.83
CA ASN A 30 -3.86 10.75 -1.73
C ASN A 30 -3.15 11.86 -0.94
N PHE A 31 -2.48 12.79 -1.65
CA PHE A 31 -1.78 13.90 -1.01
C PHE A 31 -2.69 14.84 -0.22
N LEU A 32 -3.97 14.93 -0.57
CA LEU A 32 -4.98 15.73 0.13
C LEU A 32 -5.48 15.05 1.41
N GLY A 33 -5.10 13.79 1.65
CA GLY A 33 -5.55 12.99 2.79
C GLY A 33 -6.88 12.28 2.54
N GLU A 34 -7.38 12.26 1.32
CA GLU A 34 -8.58 11.51 0.96
C GLU A 34 -8.25 10.02 0.89
N GLU A 35 -9.03 9.20 1.58
CA GLU A 35 -8.89 7.74 1.55
C GLU A 35 -9.36 7.20 0.20
N ILE A 36 -8.48 6.47 -0.47
CA ILE A 36 -8.77 5.80 -1.74
C ILE A 36 -9.34 4.42 -1.39
N PRO A 37 -10.58 4.10 -1.79
CA PRO A 37 -11.15 2.79 -1.55
C PRO A 37 -10.38 1.75 -2.35
N LEU A 38 -9.77 0.79 -1.66
CA LEU A 38 -8.96 -0.25 -2.27
C LEU A 38 -9.75 -1.55 -2.42
N SER A 39 -9.63 -2.16 -3.59
CA SER A 39 -9.84 -3.60 -3.76
C SER A 39 -8.54 -4.32 -3.41
N ILE A 40 -8.44 -4.82 -2.18
CA ILE A 40 -7.23 -5.53 -1.72
C ILE A 40 -7.36 -7.01 -2.08
N ASP A 41 -6.58 -7.46 -3.06
CA ASP A 41 -6.40 -8.88 -3.34
C ASP A 41 -5.22 -9.43 -2.52
N PHE A 42 -5.54 -10.29 -1.55
CA PHE A 42 -4.55 -10.98 -0.72
C PHE A 42 -4.02 -12.21 -1.46
N LYS A 43 -3.03 -12.00 -2.33
CA LYS A 43 -2.36 -13.11 -3.03
C LYS A 43 -1.54 -14.01 -2.10
N ALA A 44 -1.08 -13.46 -0.97
CA ALA A 44 -0.48 -14.21 0.14
C ALA A 44 -0.65 -13.43 1.45
N ALA A 45 -0.43 -14.08 2.60
CA ALA A 45 -0.54 -13.43 3.92
C ALA A 45 0.35 -12.17 4.05
N ASN A 46 1.42 -12.08 3.26
CA ASN A 46 2.41 -11.00 3.32
C ASN A 46 2.49 -10.10 2.09
N LYS A 47 1.63 -10.34 1.11
CA LYS A 47 1.62 -9.62 -0.17
C LYS A 47 0.20 -9.21 -0.49
N PHE A 48 0.01 -7.91 -0.58
CA PHE A 48 -1.20 -7.36 -1.17
C PHE A 48 -0.83 -6.53 -2.39
N TYR A 49 -1.80 -6.52 -3.29
CA TYR A 49 -1.73 -5.83 -4.53
C TYR A 49 -2.66 -4.61 -4.47
N ILE A 50 -2.13 -3.47 -4.90
CA ILE A 50 -2.87 -2.22 -4.95
C ILE A 50 -2.86 -1.76 -6.40
N ASP A 51 -4.06 -1.59 -6.93
CA ASP A 51 -4.33 -1.04 -8.25
C ASP A 51 -4.65 0.45 -8.11
N LEU A 52 -3.85 1.31 -8.77
CA LEU A 52 -4.09 2.74 -8.87
C LEU A 52 -4.30 3.19 -10.34
N GLN A 53 -4.66 2.29 -11.25
CA GLN A 53 -4.78 2.59 -12.68
C GLN A 53 -5.73 3.75 -12.98
N ASP A 54 -6.87 3.78 -12.27
CA ASP A 54 -7.89 4.82 -12.39
C ASP A 54 -7.59 6.09 -11.60
N GLN A 55 -6.47 6.14 -10.87
CA GLN A 55 -6.08 7.29 -10.07
C GLN A 55 -5.19 8.24 -10.87
N SER A 56 -5.23 9.52 -10.50
CA SER A 56 -4.41 10.56 -11.12
C SER A 56 -2.95 10.43 -10.71
N GLU A 57 -2.02 10.85 -11.58
CA GLU A 57 -0.61 10.99 -11.21
C GLU A 57 -0.45 11.85 -9.96
N GLY A 58 0.49 11.49 -9.08
CA GLY A 58 0.67 12.22 -7.84
C GLY A 58 1.31 11.40 -6.73
N ILE A 59 1.18 11.92 -5.51
CA ILE A 59 1.74 11.31 -4.30
C ILE A 59 0.61 10.60 -3.54
N TYR A 60 0.89 9.36 -3.17
CA TYR A 60 0.03 8.52 -2.35
C TYR A 60 0.76 8.05 -1.10
N PHE A 61 0.00 7.81 -0.04
CA PHE A 61 0.48 7.32 1.23
C PHE A 61 -0.21 6.01 1.55
N ILE A 62 0.57 4.95 1.68
CA ILE A 62 0.11 3.64 2.12
C ILE A 62 0.41 3.54 3.59
N THR A 63 -0.62 3.39 4.40
CA THR A 63 -0.52 3.25 5.84
C THR A 63 -1.02 1.89 6.25
N PHE A 64 -0.29 1.21 7.13
CA PHE A 64 -0.77 -0.02 7.76
C PHE A 64 -0.38 -0.05 9.22
N LYS A 65 -1.25 -0.71 10.01
CA LYS A 65 -1.05 -0.90 11.44
C LYS A 65 -0.55 -2.31 11.70
N TYR A 66 0.47 -2.43 12.52
CA TYR A 66 0.98 -3.70 13.00
C TYR A 66 1.39 -3.58 14.47
N ASN A 67 0.81 -4.43 15.32
CA ASN A 67 0.87 -4.30 16.77
C ASN A 67 0.45 -2.86 17.15
N ASP A 68 1.29 -2.13 17.90
CA ASP A 68 1.06 -0.72 18.27
C ASP A 68 1.81 0.28 17.39
N LYS A 69 2.25 -0.14 16.19
CA LYS A 69 3.01 0.71 15.26
C LYS A 69 2.19 1.04 14.02
N VAL A 70 2.29 2.29 13.60
CA VAL A 70 1.79 2.76 12.31
C VAL A 70 2.98 2.93 11.38
N VAL A 71 2.93 2.27 10.23
CA VAL A 71 3.94 2.44 9.18
C VAL A 71 3.27 3.14 8.01
N THR A 72 3.88 4.25 7.57
CA THR A 72 3.44 4.99 6.38
C THR A 72 4.55 4.97 5.34
N LYS A 73 4.18 4.66 4.10
CA LYS A 73 5.07 4.68 2.94
C LYS A 73 4.52 5.65 1.89
N LYS A 74 5.38 6.56 1.44
CA LYS A 74 5.09 7.46 0.33
C LYS A 74 5.37 6.74 -0.99
N VAL A 75 4.44 6.85 -1.92
CA VAL A 75 4.55 6.34 -3.29
C VAL A 75 4.27 7.49 -4.25
N SER A 76 5.06 7.57 -5.32
CA SER A 76 4.78 8.49 -6.42
C SER A 76 4.24 7.69 -7.59
N LEU A 77 3.03 8.00 -8.04
CA LEU A 77 2.45 7.47 -9.27
C LEU A 77 2.82 8.41 -10.42
N ILE A 78 3.51 7.87 -11.41
CA ILE A 78 3.97 8.56 -12.62
C ILE A 78 3.59 7.64 -13.79
N LYS A 79 2.89 8.15 -14.82
CA LYS A 79 2.50 7.38 -16.00
C LYS A 79 3.46 7.61 -17.17
#